data_AF-A0A7J2PZ67-F1
#
_entry.id   AF-A0A7J2PZ67-F1
#
_cell.length_a   1.000
_cell.length_b   1.000
_cell.length_c   1.000
_cell.angle_alpha   90.00
_cell.angle_beta   90.00
_cell.angle_gamma   90.00
#
_symmetry.space_group_name_H-M   'P 1'
#
loop_
_entity.id
_entity.type
_entity.pdbx_description
1 polymer ?
#
loop_
_entity_poly.entity_id
_entity_poly.type
_entity_poly.pdbx_seq_one_letter_code
_entity_poly.pdbx_strand_id
1 'polypeptide(L)'
;MNENSDKCLSFIELIKEYRIPISGHFKTIFTRIHEGMTPEQELNQMITPSDDFDHYMKNLSINKFNSDSLGDLDENTLETQFKIYLKQVQSKISILFFLGLFFPIGLCFLILFNQLDLLFLIFLIPLFLISLNLIFRKFIRNQGYLIGLIKNFSKLERKRFLEFILFLRSFAYNLKNNISPEKALITAYKQNKNIIVLLEKILKKQISYLLNLSYSLSDVLNNLKIELKSLQYAIILEAIKKFINKNSHFTSTKILKIIKVAIKHQKLQRKLEIILKGEKFKTYFFITLLPVITGAISGIFPLFTLIFENLNLTGYEILFFLINPINLSSIVIIILVLLSSISIASFYFLKVLSINRKFLIISGSNIIFLIVFLLSFINISTLV
;
A
#
# COMPACT_ATOMS: atom_id res chain seq x y z
N MET A 1 -12.25 13.97 -49.08
CA MET A 1 -12.75 14.07 -47.70
C MET A 1 -11.91 15.14 -47.03
N ASN A 2 -12.54 16.23 -46.59
CA ASN A 2 -11.82 17.42 -46.11
C ASN A 2 -11.10 17.09 -44.80
N GLU A 3 -9.79 17.37 -44.68
CA GLU A 3 -8.99 17.15 -43.46
C GLU A 3 -9.64 17.76 -42.19
N ASN A 4 -10.51 18.75 -42.34
CA ASN A 4 -11.25 19.36 -41.23
C ASN A 4 -12.34 18.45 -40.63
N SER A 5 -12.94 17.52 -41.38
CA SER A 5 -13.97 16.63 -40.83
C SER A 5 -13.40 15.63 -39.83
N ASP A 6 -12.17 15.18 -40.05
CA ASP A 6 -11.49 14.21 -39.18
C ASP A 6 -11.03 14.85 -37.86
N LYS A 7 -10.67 16.14 -37.88
CA LYS A 7 -10.32 16.92 -36.68
C LYS A 7 -11.53 17.17 -35.77
N CYS A 8 -12.70 17.44 -36.33
CA CYS A 8 -13.92 17.63 -35.54
C CYS A 8 -14.40 16.31 -34.92
N LEU A 9 -14.31 15.19 -35.66
CA LEU A 9 -14.66 13.86 -35.15
C LEU A 9 -13.74 13.40 -34.01
N SER A 10 -12.42 13.58 -34.17
CA SER A 10 -11.44 13.25 -33.12
C SER A 10 -11.62 14.11 -31.87
N PHE A 11 -12.04 15.38 -32.01
CA PHE A 11 -12.39 16.23 -30.87
C PHE A 11 -13.65 15.74 -30.12
N ILE A 12 -14.68 15.30 -30.84
CA ILE A 12 -15.91 14.75 -30.25
C ILE A 12 -15.61 13.44 -29.49
N GLU A 13 -14.75 12.57 -30.04
CA GLU A 13 -14.31 11.36 -29.33
C GLU A 13 -13.52 11.69 -28.07
N LEU A 14 -12.60 12.66 -28.14
CA LEU A 14 -11.77 13.07 -27.00
C LEU A 14 -12.61 13.61 -25.82
N ILE A 15 -13.66 14.39 -26.12
CA ILE A 15 -14.60 14.89 -25.09
C ILE A 15 -15.46 13.76 -24.51
N LYS A 16 -15.91 12.82 -25.35
CA LYS A 16 -16.71 11.67 -24.92
C LYS A 16 -15.93 10.74 -23.98
N GLU A 17 -14.64 10.55 -24.23
CA GLU A 17 -13.79 9.66 -23.42
C GLU A 17 -13.44 10.24 -22.05
N TYR A 18 -13.30 11.57 -21.91
CA TYR A 18 -12.77 12.19 -20.69
C TYR A 18 -13.81 12.46 -19.57
N ARG A 19 -15.11 12.20 -19.80
CA ARG A 19 -16.23 12.37 -18.83
C ARG A 19 -16.12 13.65 -17.97
N ILE A 20 -15.81 14.78 -18.60
CA ILE A 20 -15.74 16.08 -17.91
C ILE A 20 -17.18 16.60 -17.74
N PRO A 21 -17.55 17.16 -16.56
CA PRO A 21 -18.81 17.89 -16.44
C PRO A 21 -18.78 19.06 -17.42
N ILE A 22 -19.50 18.92 -18.53
CA ILE A 22 -19.52 19.88 -19.63
C ILE A 22 -20.16 21.16 -19.09
N SER A 23 -19.34 22.17 -18.80
CA SER A 23 -19.80 23.50 -18.43
C SER A 23 -20.52 24.13 -19.64
N GLY A 24 -21.43 25.08 -19.40
CA GLY A 24 -22.15 25.79 -20.46
C GLY A 24 -21.24 26.46 -21.51
N HIS A 25 -19.97 26.71 -21.17
CA HIS A 25 -18.96 27.23 -22.09
C HIS A 25 -18.55 26.27 -23.21
N PHE A 26 -18.54 24.96 -22.97
CA PHE A 26 -18.24 23.99 -24.03
C PHE A 26 -19.33 23.94 -25.10
N LYS A 27 -20.59 24.18 -24.71
CA LYS A 27 -21.70 24.28 -25.67
C LYS A 27 -21.48 25.44 -26.64
N THR A 28 -21.02 26.59 -26.14
CA THR A 28 -20.72 27.77 -26.96
C THR A 28 -19.56 27.51 -27.92
N ILE A 29 -18.51 26.85 -27.45
CA ILE A 29 -17.36 26.43 -28.29
C ILE A 29 -17.81 25.48 -29.41
N PHE A 30 -18.61 24.46 -29.09
CA PHE A 30 -19.16 23.55 -30.11
C PHE A 30 -20.03 24.27 -31.15
N THR A 31 -20.79 25.28 -30.72
CA THR A 31 -21.64 26.08 -31.63
C THR A 31 -20.77 26.87 -32.60
N ARG A 32 -19.71 27.53 -32.11
CA ARG A 32 -18.76 28.29 -32.94
C ARG A 32 -17.93 27.42 -33.88
N ILE A 33 -17.54 26.22 -33.43
CA ILE A 33 -16.89 25.22 -34.29
C ILE A 33 -17.83 24.79 -35.41
N HIS A 34 -19.12 24.58 -35.11
CA HIS A 34 -20.14 24.29 -36.13
C HIS A 34 -20.39 25.46 -37.09
N GLU A 35 -20.22 26.70 -36.64
CA GLU A 35 -20.29 27.92 -37.45
C GLU A 35 -19.04 28.15 -38.32
N GLY A 36 -18.07 27.24 -38.28
CA GLY A 36 -16.91 27.24 -39.19
C GLY A 36 -15.61 27.76 -38.56
N MET A 37 -15.59 28.06 -37.26
CA MET A 37 -14.35 28.39 -36.56
C MET A 37 -13.47 27.15 -36.36
N THR A 38 -12.15 27.32 -36.47
CA THR A 38 -11.23 26.20 -36.28
C THR A 38 -11.12 25.83 -34.79
N PRO A 39 -11.30 24.54 -34.41
CA PRO A 39 -11.24 24.11 -33.01
C PRO A 39 -9.95 24.54 -32.30
N GLU A 40 -8.84 24.58 -33.04
CA GLU A 40 -7.51 24.99 -32.57
C GLU A 40 -7.48 26.41 -31.97
N GLN A 41 -8.22 27.36 -32.57
CA GLN A 41 -8.23 28.75 -32.13
C GLN A 41 -9.08 28.95 -30.86
N GLU A 42 -10.25 28.33 -30.79
CA GLU A 42 -11.13 28.42 -29.62
C GLU A 42 -10.54 27.70 -28.40
N LEU A 43 -9.84 26.58 -28.60
CA LEU A 43 -9.22 25.82 -27.51
C LEU A 43 -7.98 26.50 -26.92
N ASN A 44 -7.22 27.25 -27.72
CA ASN A 44 -6.05 28.00 -27.23
C ASN A 44 -6.43 29.22 -26.37
N GLN A 45 -7.66 29.71 -26.49
CA GLN A 45 -8.18 30.83 -25.69
C GLN A 45 -8.87 30.36 -24.40
N MET A 46 -9.00 29.04 -24.22
CA MET A 46 -9.65 28.46 -23.04
C MET A 46 -8.65 28.39 -21.87
N ILE A 47 -8.99 29.05 -20.77
CA ILE A 47 -8.30 28.92 -19.48
C ILE A 47 -9.21 28.09 -18.57
N THR A 48 -8.75 26.92 -18.14
CA THR A 48 -9.48 26.07 -17.20
C THR A 48 -8.91 26.24 -15.79
N PRO A 49 -9.64 25.82 -14.74
CA PRO A 49 -9.10 25.85 -13.38
C PRO A 49 -7.93 24.88 -13.13
N SER A 50 -7.54 24.10 -14.14
CA SER A 50 -6.52 23.06 -14.05
C SER A 50 -5.35 23.42 -14.98
N ASP A 51 -4.28 23.98 -14.42
CA ASP A 51 -3.07 24.34 -15.14
C ASP A 51 -2.52 23.18 -15.99
N ASP A 52 -2.61 21.94 -15.48
CA ASP A 52 -2.18 20.73 -16.19
C ASP A 52 -2.97 20.48 -17.49
N PHE A 53 -4.26 20.81 -17.48
CA PHE A 53 -5.14 20.61 -18.63
C PHE A 53 -4.88 21.69 -19.67
N ASP A 54 -4.69 22.94 -19.23
CA ASP A 54 -4.34 24.05 -20.13
C ASP A 54 -2.98 23.81 -20.79
N HIS A 55 -2.01 23.29 -20.04
CA HIS A 55 -0.70 22.90 -20.58
C HIS A 55 -0.80 21.76 -21.58
N TYR A 56 -1.66 20.77 -21.31
CA TYR A 56 -1.95 19.65 -22.21
C TYR A 56 -2.60 20.12 -23.52
N MET A 57 -3.60 20.99 -23.43
CA MET A 57 -4.29 21.56 -24.59
C MET A 57 -3.36 22.40 -25.47
N LYS A 58 -2.49 23.20 -24.84
CA LYS A 58 -1.46 23.97 -25.52
C LYS A 58 -0.43 23.09 -26.22
N ASN A 59 -0.04 21.98 -25.59
CA ASN A 59 0.88 21.01 -26.21
C ASN A 59 0.23 20.26 -27.38
N LEU A 60 -1.05 19.91 -27.29
CA LEU A 60 -1.80 19.28 -28.38
C LEU A 60 -1.94 20.21 -29.59
N SER A 61 -2.18 21.51 -29.37
CA SER A 61 -2.31 22.49 -30.44
C SER A 61 -0.97 22.76 -31.14
N ILE A 62 0.13 22.89 -30.37
CA ILE A 62 1.49 23.02 -30.91
C ILE A 62 1.86 21.82 -31.81
N ASN A 63 1.39 20.62 -31.43
CA ASN A 63 1.71 19.38 -32.14
C ASN A 63 0.69 19.01 -33.24
N LYS A 64 -0.19 19.93 -33.66
CA LYS A 64 -1.23 19.71 -34.69
C LYS A 64 -2.04 18.42 -34.48
N PHE A 65 -2.29 18.04 -33.23
CA PHE A 65 -2.98 16.79 -32.86
C PHE A 65 -2.34 15.50 -33.42
N ASN A 66 -1.07 15.51 -33.82
CA ASN A 66 -0.37 14.27 -34.18
C ASN A 66 -0.17 13.42 -32.91
N SER A 67 -0.95 12.34 -32.79
CA SER A 67 -0.94 11.41 -31.65
C SER A 67 0.44 10.78 -31.38
N ASP A 68 1.29 10.70 -32.40
CA ASP A 68 2.63 10.14 -32.32
C ASP A 68 3.65 11.07 -31.63
N SER A 69 3.28 12.34 -31.43
CA SER A 69 4.08 13.37 -30.76
C SER A 69 3.52 13.81 -29.40
N LEU A 70 2.59 13.04 -28.83
CA LEU A 70 2.45 12.93 -27.37
C LEU A 70 3.71 12.22 -26.82
N GLY A 71 4.84 12.90 -27.00
CA GLY A 71 6.11 12.57 -26.41
C GLY A 71 5.93 12.55 -24.91
N ASP A 72 6.47 11.50 -24.31
CA ASP A 72 6.76 11.43 -22.89
C ASP A 72 5.65 12.04 -22.02
N LEU A 73 4.47 11.39 -21.99
CA LEU A 73 3.69 11.40 -20.77
C LEU A 73 4.66 11.03 -19.66
N ASP A 74 5.05 12.05 -18.91
CA ASP A 74 6.17 12.04 -18.00
C ASP A 74 6.22 10.71 -17.23
N GLU A 75 7.41 10.12 -17.13
CA GLU A 75 7.73 8.91 -16.35
C GLU A 75 7.39 9.07 -14.84
N ASN A 76 6.54 10.03 -14.45
CA ASN A 76 6.37 10.54 -13.09
C ASN A 76 4.95 10.54 -12.51
N THR A 77 3.82 10.41 -13.23
CA THR A 77 2.50 10.55 -12.56
C THR A 77 2.13 9.33 -11.70
N LEU A 78 2.08 8.13 -12.27
CA LEU A 78 1.79 6.89 -11.52
C LEU A 78 2.85 6.59 -10.46
N GLU A 79 4.09 6.99 -10.70
CA GLU A 79 5.18 6.78 -9.77
C GLU A 79 5.22 7.78 -8.63
N THR A 80 4.95 9.06 -8.88
CA THR A 80 4.75 10.03 -7.80
C THR A 80 3.53 9.64 -6.99
N GLN A 81 2.42 9.27 -7.63
CA GLN A 81 1.24 8.72 -6.95
C GLN A 81 1.59 7.50 -6.11
N PHE A 82 2.44 6.59 -6.58
CA PHE A 82 2.92 5.46 -5.79
C PHE A 82 3.79 5.88 -4.59
N LYS A 83 4.74 6.81 -4.77
CA LYS A 83 5.56 7.33 -3.67
C LYS A 83 4.70 8.06 -2.63
N ILE A 84 3.73 8.83 -3.08
CA ILE A 84 2.74 9.51 -2.25
C ILE A 84 1.92 8.46 -1.49
N TYR A 85 1.42 7.44 -2.18
CA TYR A 85 0.71 6.33 -1.56
C TYR A 85 1.55 5.61 -0.51
N LEU A 86 2.84 5.32 -0.78
CA LEU A 86 3.75 4.73 0.21
C LEU A 86 3.87 5.59 1.47
N LYS A 87 4.11 6.90 1.31
CA LYS A 87 4.16 7.84 2.43
C LYS A 87 2.84 7.88 3.19
N GLN A 88 1.71 7.89 2.47
CA GLN A 88 0.38 7.88 3.07
C GLN A 88 0.12 6.60 3.87
N VAL A 89 0.49 5.42 3.35
CA VAL A 89 0.34 4.14 4.08
C VAL A 89 1.13 4.18 5.38
N GLN A 90 2.38 4.64 5.35
CA GLN A 90 3.20 4.75 6.55
C GLN A 90 2.62 5.73 7.58
N SER A 91 2.20 6.92 7.13
CA SER A 91 1.57 7.93 7.99
C SER A 91 0.28 7.40 8.63
N LYS A 92 -0.59 6.78 7.82
CA LYS A 92 -1.85 6.17 8.27
C LYS A 92 -1.65 5.06 9.29
N ILE A 93 -0.67 4.18 9.07
CA ILE A 93 -0.29 3.14 10.02
C ILE A 93 0.22 3.79 11.31
N SER A 94 1.08 4.80 11.21
CA SER A 94 1.64 5.51 12.37
C SER A 94 0.57 6.18 13.23
N ILE A 95 -0.46 6.78 12.64
CA ILE A 95 -1.60 7.38 13.37
C ILE A 95 -2.35 6.30 14.17
N LEU A 96 -2.58 5.13 13.58
CA LEU A 96 -3.22 4.02 14.27
C LEU A 96 -2.35 3.47 15.40
N PHE A 97 -1.03 3.41 15.22
CA PHE A 97 -0.08 3.08 16.30
C PHE A 97 -0.09 4.10 17.43
N PHE A 98 -0.09 5.39 17.09
CA PHE A 98 -0.14 6.47 18.06
C PHE A 98 -1.38 6.35 18.95
N LEU A 99 -2.57 6.27 18.36
CA LEU A 99 -3.81 6.14 19.13
C LEU A 99 -3.89 4.82 19.91
N GLY A 100 -3.43 3.71 19.31
CA GLY A 100 -3.41 2.41 19.98
C GLY A 100 -2.47 2.34 21.19
N LEU A 101 -1.39 3.13 21.19
CA LEU A 101 -0.38 3.16 22.26
C LEU A 101 -0.73 4.17 23.34
N PHE A 102 -1.05 5.41 22.95
CA PHE A 102 -1.28 6.49 23.92
C PHE A 102 -2.61 6.36 24.66
N PHE A 103 -3.60 5.65 24.11
CA PHE A 103 -4.88 5.50 24.78
C PHE A 103 -4.77 4.65 26.07
N PRO A 104 -4.22 3.41 26.07
CA PRO A 104 -4.01 2.65 27.30
C PRO A 104 -3.10 3.36 28.32
N ILE A 105 -2.05 4.06 27.85
CA ILE A 105 -1.17 4.83 28.73
C ILE A 105 -1.90 6.03 29.35
N GLY A 106 -2.69 6.76 28.55
CA GLY A 106 -3.52 7.85 29.02
C GLY A 106 -4.55 7.39 30.06
N LEU A 107 -5.16 6.21 29.85
CA LEU A 107 -6.03 5.59 30.86
C LEU A 107 -5.28 5.31 32.15
N CYS A 108 -4.02 4.83 32.10
CA CYS A 108 -3.23 4.62 33.31
C CYS A 108 -3.05 5.93 34.09
N PHE A 109 -2.73 7.04 33.41
CA PHE A 109 -2.60 8.34 34.08
C PHE A 109 -3.92 8.87 34.66
N LEU A 110 -5.02 8.72 33.93
CA LEU A 110 -6.34 9.13 34.42
C LEU A 110 -6.75 8.37 35.68
N ILE A 111 -6.42 7.06 35.73
CA ILE A 111 -6.59 6.21 36.91
C ILE A 111 -5.68 6.70 38.05
N LEU A 112 -4.39 6.94 37.79
CA LEU A 112 -3.43 7.41 38.81
C LEU A 112 -3.85 8.71 39.49
N PHE A 113 -4.41 9.66 38.76
CA PHE A 113 -4.84 10.94 39.32
C PHE A 113 -6.27 10.91 39.90
N ASN A 114 -6.91 9.73 39.94
CA ASN A 114 -8.29 9.53 40.39
C ASN A 114 -9.28 10.53 39.76
N GLN A 115 -9.05 10.92 38.51
CA GLN A 115 -9.82 11.98 37.84
C GLN A 115 -11.16 11.49 37.30
N LEU A 116 -11.39 10.18 37.27
CA LEU A 116 -12.55 9.55 36.65
C LEU A 116 -13.19 8.50 37.56
N ASP A 117 -14.51 8.51 37.62
CA ASP A 117 -15.29 7.46 38.25
C ASP A 117 -15.01 6.09 37.60
N LEU A 118 -14.92 5.05 38.42
CA LEU A 118 -14.67 3.67 37.97
C LEU A 118 -15.68 3.15 36.95
N LEU A 119 -16.95 3.57 37.07
CA LEU A 119 -18.00 3.22 36.08
C LEU A 119 -17.76 3.89 34.73
N PHE A 120 -17.25 5.11 34.72
CA PHE A 120 -16.95 5.84 33.48
C PHE A 120 -15.79 5.20 32.70
N LEU A 121 -14.82 4.59 33.38
CA LEU A 121 -13.72 3.85 32.76
C LEU A 121 -14.21 2.69 31.88
N ILE A 122 -15.29 2.00 32.28
CA ILE A 122 -15.86 0.88 31.51
C ILE A 122 -16.41 1.38 30.16
N PHE A 123 -17.02 2.56 30.12
CA PHE A 123 -17.55 3.16 28.89
C PHE A 123 -16.45 3.58 27.89
N LEU A 124 -15.22 3.79 28.34
CA LEU A 124 -14.10 4.14 27.46
C LEU A 124 -13.64 2.96 26.58
N ILE A 125 -13.86 1.71 27.01
CA ILE A 125 -13.51 0.49 26.25
C ILE A 125 -14.23 0.43 24.88
N PRO A 126 -15.59 0.46 24.81
CA PRO A 126 -16.28 0.41 23.53
C PRO A 126 -15.97 1.62 22.65
N LEU A 127 -15.79 2.81 23.25
CA LEU A 127 -15.42 4.02 22.52
C LEU A 127 -14.05 3.87 21.83
N PHE A 128 -13.08 3.30 22.54
CA PHE A 128 -11.77 2.98 21.98
C PHE A 128 -11.86 2.00 20.82
N LEU A 129 -12.63 0.92 20.98
CA LEU A 129 -12.82 -0.09 19.95
C LEU A 129 -13.44 0.51 18.67
N ILE A 130 -14.45 1.35 18.81
CA ILE A 130 -15.12 2.03 17.70
C ILE A 130 -14.15 2.98 17.00
N SER A 131 -13.39 3.79 17.76
CA SER A 131 -12.44 4.76 17.20
C SER A 131 -11.37 4.07 16.34
N LEU A 132 -10.74 3.00 16.85
CA LEU A 132 -9.75 2.23 16.10
C LEU A 132 -10.36 1.53 14.89
N ASN A 133 -11.61 1.04 14.98
CA ASN A 133 -12.29 0.42 13.85
C ASN A 133 -12.53 1.42 12.70
N LEU A 134 -13.00 2.63 13.03
CA LEU A 134 -13.26 3.68 12.04
C LEU A 134 -11.98 4.08 11.31
N ILE A 135 -10.90 4.29 12.07
CA ILE A 135 -9.57 4.62 11.55
C ILE A 135 -9.04 3.49 10.68
N PHE A 136 -9.12 2.24 11.15
CA PHE A 136 -8.69 1.06 10.40
C PHE A 136 -9.44 0.94 9.08
N ARG A 137 -10.77 1.09 9.08
CA ARG A 137 -11.60 1.01 7.87
C ARG A 137 -11.26 2.12 6.88
N LYS A 138 -11.15 3.36 7.36
CA LYS A 138 -10.86 4.55 6.53
C LYS A 138 -9.47 4.49 5.89
N PHE A 139 -8.49 3.91 6.58
CA PHE A 139 -7.10 4.03 6.16
C PHE A 139 -6.48 2.77 5.55
N ILE A 140 -6.92 1.56 5.90
CA ILE A 140 -6.23 0.31 5.56
C ILE A 140 -7.00 -0.53 4.54
N ARG A 141 -8.34 -0.40 4.44
CA ARG A 141 -9.14 -1.24 3.54
C ARG A 141 -8.96 -0.91 2.04
N ASN A 142 -8.49 0.30 1.71
CA ASN A 142 -8.32 0.76 0.32
C ASN A 142 -6.93 0.43 -0.27
N GLN A 143 -6.47 -0.82 -0.18
CA GLN A 143 -5.18 -1.26 -0.78
C GLN A 143 -5.30 -1.68 -2.25
N GLY A 144 -6.23 -1.08 -2.99
CA GLY A 144 -6.62 -1.52 -4.34
C GLY A 144 -5.79 -0.97 -5.50
N TYR A 145 -4.73 -0.19 -5.26
CA TYR A 145 -4.08 0.56 -6.34
C TYR A 145 -2.64 0.18 -6.60
N LEU A 146 -2.41 -1.10 -6.90
CA LEU A 146 -1.20 -1.55 -7.58
C LEU A 146 -1.55 -2.66 -8.56
N ILE A 147 -1.86 -2.22 -9.78
CA ILE A 147 -1.87 -3.07 -10.96
C ILE A 147 -0.59 -3.92 -10.94
N GLY A 148 -0.77 -5.22 -10.73
CA GLY A 148 0.30 -6.20 -10.82
C GLY A 148 1.17 -6.40 -9.58
N LEU A 149 0.83 -5.99 -8.35
CA LEU A 149 1.53 -6.57 -7.20
C LEU A 149 1.36 -8.11 -7.22
N ILE A 150 2.48 -8.84 -7.19
CA ILE A 150 2.50 -10.30 -7.12
C ILE A 150 1.63 -10.72 -5.93
N LYS A 151 0.49 -11.36 -6.22
CA LYS A 151 -0.32 -12.02 -5.19
C LYS A 151 0.58 -13.08 -4.57
N ASN A 152 0.93 -12.89 -3.31
CA ASN A 152 1.86 -13.70 -2.52
C ASN A 152 3.32 -13.43 -2.86
N PHE A 153 3.96 -12.58 -2.04
CA PHE A 153 5.38 -12.21 -2.03
C PHE A 153 6.33 -13.40 -1.81
N SER A 154 6.20 -14.50 -2.55
CA SER A 154 7.12 -15.63 -2.44
C SER A 154 8.47 -15.24 -3.04
N LYS A 155 9.56 -15.49 -2.29
CA LYS A 155 10.93 -15.29 -2.77
C LYS A 155 11.16 -16.01 -4.10
N LEU A 156 10.48 -17.13 -4.30
CA LEU A 156 10.56 -17.98 -5.48
C LEU A 156 9.96 -17.30 -6.72
N GLU A 157 8.76 -16.72 -6.63
CA GLU A 157 8.15 -16.02 -7.77
C GLU A 157 8.95 -14.77 -8.19
N ARG A 158 9.54 -14.08 -7.22
CA ARG A 158 10.45 -12.96 -7.51
C ARG A 158 11.72 -13.40 -8.25
N LYS A 159 12.33 -14.52 -7.84
CA LYS A 159 13.48 -15.09 -8.57
C LYS A 159 13.07 -15.47 -9.98
N ARG A 160 11.91 -16.12 -10.14
CA ARG A 160 11.34 -16.48 -11.43
C ARG A 160 11.09 -15.26 -12.33
N PHE A 161 10.60 -14.15 -11.78
CA PHE A 161 10.41 -12.93 -12.56
C PHE A 161 11.74 -12.29 -12.99
N LEU A 162 12.77 -12.33 -12.14
CA LEU A 162 14.11 -11.85 -12.51
C LEU A 162 14.69 -12.65 -13.68
N GLU A 163 14.55 -13.99 -13.65
CA GLU A 163 14.93 -14.85 -14.76
C GLU A 163 14.18 -14.49 -16.05
N PHE A 164 12.87 -14.20 -15.94
CA PHE A 164 12.06 -13.74 -17.07
C PHE A 164 12.54 -12.41 -17.66
N ILE A 165 12.86 -11.43 -16.81
CA ILE A 165 13.39 -10.14 -17.26
C ILE A 165 14.76 -10.29 -17.94
N LEU A 166 15.63 -11.16 -17.41
CA LEU A 166 16.92 -11.47 -18.02
C LEU A 166 16.75 -12.10 -19.40
N PHE A 167 15.84 -13.07 -19.51
CA PHE A 167 15.47 -13.68 -20.78
C PHE A 167 14.98 -12.65 -21.79
N LEU A 168 14.02 -11.79 -21.42
CA LEU A 168 13.49 -10.74 -22.29
C LEU A 168 14.56 -9.71 -22.69
N ARG A 169 15.51 -9.42 -21.80
CA ARG A 169 16.60 -8.50 -22.09
C ARG A 169 17.52 -9.05 -23.18
N SER A 170 17.90 -10.33 -23.08
CA SER A 170 18.68 -11.02 -24.11
C SER A 170 17.91 -11.14 -25.42
N PHE A 171 16.61 -11.45 -25.36
CA PHE A 171 15.73 -11.44 -26.52
C PHE A 171 15.71 -10.07 -27.22
N ALA A 172 15.57 -8.98 -26.46
CA ALA A 172 15.61 -7.63 -27.00
C ALA A 172 16.97 -7.29 -27.62
N TYR A 173 18.09 -7.68 -27.02
CA TYR A 173 19.40 -7.45 -27.62
C TYR A 173 19.59 -8.21 -28.93
N ASN A 174 19.13 -9.47 -29.02
CA ASN A 174 19.19 -10.23 -30.27
C ASN A 174 18.30 -9.59 -31.36
N LEU A 175 17.11 -9.11 -31.00
CA LEU A 175 16.25 -8.34 -31.91
C LEU A 175 16.90 -7.04 -32.40
N LYS A 176 17.68 -6.37 -31.54
CA LYS A 176 18.40 -5.13 -31.90
C LYS A 176 19.41 -5.36 -33.03
N ASN A 177 19.96 -6.56 -33.12
CA ASN A 177 20.89 -6.98 -34.17
C ASN A 177 20.17 -7.40 -35.47
N ASN A 178 18.92 -6.95 -35.67
CA ASN A 178 18.06 -7.28 -36.82
C ASN A 178 17.81 -8.78 -37.04
N ILE A 179 17.95 -9.60 -35.99
CA ILE A 179 17.62 -11.03 -36.05
C ILE A 179 16.10 -11.18 -36.05
N SER A 180 15.57 -12.15 -36.80
CA SER A 180 14.13 -12.46 -36.80
C SER A 180 13.63 -12.82 -35.39
N PRO A 181 12.39 -12.45 -35.00
CA PRO A 181 11.87 -12.69 -33.66
C PRO A 181 11.95 -14.15 -33.18
N GLU A 182 11.69 -15.12 -34.04
CA GLU A 182 11.77 -16.55 -33.74
C GLU A 182 13.21 -16.96 -33.40
N LYS A 183 14.16 -16.56 -34.24
CA LYS A 183 15.58 -16.86 -34.05
C LYS A 183 16.15 -16.10 -32.85
N ALA A 184 15.70 -14.86 -32.62
CA ALA A 184 16.08 -14.06 -31.46
C ALA A 184 15.60 -14.71 -30.15
N LEU A 185 14.42 -15.33 -30.15
CA LEU A 185 13.88 -16.03 -28.98
C LEU A 185 14.64 -17.32 -28.68
N ILE A 186 14.94 -18.13 -29.71
CA ILE A 186 15.74 -19.36 -29.57
C ILE A 186 17.15 -19.03 -29.07
N THR A 187 17.80 -18.01 -29.65
CA THR A 187 19.14 -17.59 -29.26
C THR A 187 19.17 -17.05 -27.84
N ALA A 188 18.15 -16.28 -27.43
CA ALA A 188 18.05 -15.78 -26.05
C ALA A 188 17.92 -16.91 -25.03
N TYR A 189 17.16 -17.96 -25.35
CA TYR A 189 17.10 -19.14 -24.48
C TYR A 189 18.43 -19.89 -24.40
N LYS A 190 19.11 -20.12 -25.54
CA LYS A 190 20.42 -20.79 -25.56
C LYS A 190 21.46 -20.03 -24.73
N GLN A 191 21.51 -18.70 -24.87
CA GLN A 191 22.43 -17.84 -24.13
C GLN A 191 22.20 -17.87 -22.61
N ASN A 192 20.96 -18.00 -22.17
CA ASN A 192 20.60 -17.90 -20.75
C ASN A 192 20.23 -19.24 -20.10
N LYS A 193 20.44 -20.37 -20.80
CA LYS A 193 19.97 -21.70 -20.37
C LYS A 193 20.38 -22.05 -18.94
N ASN A 194 21.63 -21.73 -18.57
CA ASN A 194 22.17 -22.04 -17.24
C ASN A 194 21.70 -21.07 -16.14
N ILE A 195 21.18 -19.90 -16.53
CA ILE A 195 20.73 -18.85 -15.61
C ILE A 195 19.24 -18.99 -15.30
N ILE A 196 18.46 -19.46 -16.27
CA ILE A 196 17.00 -19.54 -16.19
C ILE A 196 16.54 -20.89 -15.62
N VAL A 197 16.90 -21.19 -14.38
CA VAL A 197 16.63 -22.51 -13.76
C VAL A 197 15.13 -22.73 -13.50
N LEU A 198 14.40 -21.71 -13.03
CA LEU A 198 13.00 -21.84 -12.66
C LEU A 198 12.05 -21.83 -13.86
N LEU A 199 12.44 -21.16 -14.96
CA LEU A 199 11.66 -21.17 -16.20
C LEU A 199 12.16 -22.17 -17.24
N GLU A 200 13.25 -22.90 -16.98
CA GLU A 200 13.88 -23.80 -17.97
C GLU A 200 12.86 -24.75 -18.57
N LYS A 201 12.12 -25.49 -17.73
CA LYS A 201 11.13 -26.49 -18.17
C LYS A 201 10.04 -25.87 -19.05
N ILE A 202 9.56 -24.70 -18.65
CA ILE A 202 8.50 -23.95 -19.36
C ILE A 202 9.03 -23.48 -20.72
N LEU A 203 10.17 -22.76 -20.74
CA LEU A 203 10.76 -22.21 -21.96
C LEU A 203 11.21 -23.32 -22.91
N LYS A 204 11.84 -24.39 -22.40
CA LYS A 204 12.29 -25.54 -23.20
C LYS A 204 11.15 -26.16 -23.98
N LYS A 205 10.00 -26.38 -23.31
CA LYS A 205 8.78 -26.91 -23.93
C LYS A 205 8.30 -26.00 -25.07
N GLN A 206 8.19 -24.70 -24.82
CA GLN A 206 7.74 -23.77 -25.86
C GLN A 206 8.72 -23.67 -27.04
N ILE A 207 10.02 -23.77 -26.77
CA ILE A 207 11.05 -23.71 -27.81
C ILE A 207 11.09 -24.98 -28.64
N SER A 208 10.87 -26.16 -28.04
CA SER A 208 10.73 -27.40 -28.82
C SER A 208 9.56 -27.32 -29.79
N TYR A 209 8.43 -26.74 -29.39
CA TYR A 209 7.29 -26.56 -30.30
C TYR A 209 7.60 -25.58 -31.43
N LEU A 210 8.29 -24.48 -31.13
CA LEU A 210 8.70 -23.52 -32.14
C LEU A 210 9.71 -24.13 -33.13
N LEU A 211 10.67 -24.94 -32.66
CA LEU A 211 11.66 -25.62 -33.50
C LEU A 211 11.02 -26.71 -34.38
N ASN A 212 10.01 -27.41 -33.86
CA ASN A 212 9.26 -28.42 -34.60
C ASN A 212 8.20 -27.79 -35.53
N LEU A 213 8.17 -26.46 -35.65
CA LEU A 213 7.20 -25.70 -36.45
C LEU A 213 5.73 -25.96 -36.07
N SER A 214 5.48 -26.51 -34.88
CA SER A 214 4.12 -26.82 -34.43
C SER A 214 3.38 -25.57 -33.95
N TYR A 215 4.10 -24.51 -33.56
CA TYR A 215 3.56 -23.25 -33.05
C TYR A 215 4.22 -22.03 -33.70
N SER A 216 3.41 -20.99 -33.93
CA SER A 216 3.91 -19.65 -34.26
C SER A 216 4.47 -18.96 -33.01
N LEU A 217 5.27 -17.90 -33.20
CA LEU A 217 5.75 -17.07 -32.10
C LEU A 217 4.59 -16.48 -31.27
N SER A 218 3.48 -16.12 -31.93
CA SER A 218 2.27 -15.67 -31.25
C SER A 218 1.71 -16.74 -30.30
N ASP A 219 1.69 -18.01 -30.73
CA ASP A 219 1.17 -19.12 -29.93
C ASP A 219 2.09 -19.41 -28.75
N VAL A 220 3.40 -19.36 -28.95
CA VAL A 220 4.40 -19.45 -27.89
C VAL A 220 4.15 -18.40 -26.81
N LEU A 221 3.92 -17.13 -27.18
CA LEU A 221 3.65 -16.06 -26.22
C LEU A 221 2.33 -16.26 -25.47
N ASN A 222 1.28 -16.72 -26.15
CA ASN A 222 -0.02 -17.01 -25.51
C ASN A 222 0.11 -18.17 -24.52
N ASN A 223 0.84 -19.23 -24.88
CA ASN A 223 1.09 -20.36 -24.00
C ASN A 223 1.93 -19.98 -22.79
N LEU A 224 2.95 -19.13 -22.96
CA LEU A 224 3.71 -18.57 -21.84
C LEU A 224 2.82 -17.76 -20.90
N LYS A 225 1.88 -16.97 -21.43
CA LYS A 225 0.90 -16.23 -20.61
C LYS A 225 0.06 -17.17 -19.74
N ILE A 226 -0.39 -18.30 -20.30
CA ILE A 226 -1.18 -19.32 -19.58
C ILE A 226 -0.34 -20.05 -18.53
N GLU A 227 0.85 -20.53 -18.90
CA GLU A 227 1.72 -21.33 -18.01
C GLU A 227 2.30 -20.48 -16.86
N LEU A 228 2.54 -19.19 -17.07
CA LEU A 228 3.12 -18.33 -16.03
C LEU A 228 2.11 -17.88 -14.95
N LYS A 229 0.80 -17.93 -15.22
CA LYS A 229 -0.30 -17.67 -14.24
C LYS A 229 -0.17 -16.39 -13.40
N SER A 230 0.51 -15.35 -13.91
CA SER A 230 0.59 -14.05 -13.22
C SER A 230 0.33 -12.89 -14.18
N LEU A 231 -0.45 -11.93 -13.69
CA LEU A 231 -0.91 -10.75 -14.45
C LEU A 231 0.26 -9.92 -14.99
N GLN A 232 1.38 -9.85 -14.25
CA GLN A 232 2.56 -9.10 -14.70
C GLN A 232 3.14 -9.69 -15.99
N TYR A 233 3.34 -11.01 -16.03
CA TYR A 233 3.84 -11.68 -17.24
C TYR A 233 2.85 -11.51 -18.39
N ALA A 234 1.55 -11.64 -18.12
CA ALA A 234 0.50 -11.47 -19.11
C ALA A 234 0.55 -10.09 -19.78
N ILE A 235 0.61 -9.00 -19.00
CA ILE A 235 0.68 -7.63 -19.51
C ILE A 235 1.93 -7.43 -20.38
N ILE A 236 3.09 -7.90 -19.89
CA ILE A 236 4.36 -7.76 -20.61
C ILE A 236 4.31 -8.53 -21.93
N LEU A 237 3.92 -9.80 -21.90
CA LEU A 237 3.86 -10.66 -23.10
C LEU A 237 2.84 -10.12 -24.12
N GLU A 238 1.72 -9.58 -23.66
CA GLU A 238 0.69 -8.99 -24.52
C GLU A 238 1.17 -7.69 -25.18
N ALA A 239 1.89 -6.85 -24.44
CA ALA A 239 2.56 -5.67 -25.01
C ALA A 239 3.60 -6.09 -26.07
N ILE A 240 4.42 -7.11 -25.78
CA ILE A 240 5.43 -7.62 -26.71
C ILE A 240 4.79 -8.13 -28.00
N LYS A 241 3.70 -8.91 -27.90
CA LYS A 241 2.97 -9.44 -29.04
C LYS A 241 2.52 -8.35 -30.02
N LYS A 242 2.11 -7.18 -29.51
CA LYS A 242 1.70 -6.03 -30.35
C LYS A 242 2.85 -5.41 -31.15
N PHE A 243 4.10 -5.56 -30.70
CA PHE A 243 5.25 -4.93 -31.35
C PHE A 243 5.99 -5.87 -32.31
N ILE A 244 5.99 -7.17 -32.04
CA ILE A 244 6.74 -8.19 -32.80
C ILE A 244 6.51 -8.12 -34.30
N ASN A 245 5.30 -7.81 -34.74
CA ASN A 245 4.94 -7.77 -36.16
C ASN A 245 5.39 -6.49 -36.88
N LYS A 246 5.98 -5.50 -36.19
CA LYS A 246 6.37 -4.22 -36.79
C LYS A 246 7.79 -4.26 -37.37
N ASN A 247 8.79 -4.12 -36.51
CA ASN A 247 10.20 -4.08 -36.89
C ASN A 247 11.03 -4.61 -35.71
N SER A 248 12.04 -5.43 -35.95
CA SER A 248 12.87 -6.07 -34.91
C SER A 248 13.60 -5.05 -34.04
N HIS A 249 14.22 -4.03 -34.63
CA HIS A 249 14.88 -2.96 -33.90
C HIS A 249 13.88 -2.12 -33.10
N PHE A 250 12.73 -1.74 -33.69
CA PHE A 250 11.68 -1.04 -32.96
C PHE A 250 11.17 -1.86 -31.76
N THR A 251 10.89 -3.15 -31.98
CA THR A 251 10.45 -4.09 -30.95
C THR A 251 11.46 -4.18 -29.81
N SER A 252 12.75 -4.29 -30.14
CA SER A 252 13.84 -4.28 -29.16
C SER A 252 13.78 -3.04 -28.26
N THR A 253 13.69 -1.84 -28.86
CA THR A 253 13.64 -0.58 -28.08
C THR A 253 12.43 -0.53 -27.15
N LYS A 254 11.26 -0.98 -27.60
CA LYS A 254 10.04 -1.02 -26.78
C LYS A 254 10.15 -2.06 -25.66
N ILE A 255 10.70 -3.24 -25.92
CA ILE A 255 10.94 -4.25 -24.89
C ILE A 255 11.90 -3.71 -23.82
N LEU A 256 13.00 -3.06 -24.22
CA LEU A 256 13.95 -2.47 -23.28
C LEU A 256 13.31 -1.37 -22.42
N LYS A 257 12.42 -0.54 -22.99
CA LYS A 257 11.64 0.44 -22.23
C LYS A 257 10.71 -0.25 -21.21
N ILE A 258 9.98 -1.29 -21.60
CA ILE A 258 9.14 -2.09 -20.68
C ILE A 258 9.97 -2.70 -19.55
N ILE A 259 11.13 -3.25 -19.87
CA ILE A 259 12.05 -3.83 -18.87
C ILE A 259 12.52 -2.76 -17.88
N LYS A 260 12.90 -1.56 -18.35
CA LYS A 260 13.32 -0.44 -17.49
C LYS A 260 12.23 -0.09 -16.48
N VAL A 261 10.99 0.04 -16.94
CA VAL A 261 9.80 0.31 -16.10
C VAL A 261 9.56 -0.84 -15.11
N ALA A 262 9.59 -2.10 -15.57
CA ALA A 262 9.43 -3.27 -14.71
C ALA A 262 10.49 -3.36 -13.60
N ILE A 263 11.76 -3.07 -13.90
CA ILE A 263 12.85 -3.02 -12.91
C ILE A 263 12.60 -1.90 -11.89
N LYS A 264 12.12 -0.73 -12.34
CA LYS A 264 11.78 0.40 -11.46
C LYS A 264 10.64 0.04 -10.51
N HIS A 265 9.58 -0.60 -11.01
CA HIS A 265 8.50 -1.14 -10.18
C HIS A 265 9.00 -2.19 -9.17
N GLN A 266 9.94 -3.07 -9.55
CA GLN A 266 10.55 -4.00 -8.60
C GLN A 266 11.33 -3.29 -7.50
N LYS A 267 12.10 -2.23 -7.82
CA LYS A 267 12.81 -1.43 -6.81
C LYS A 267 11.83 -0.79 -5.83
N LEU A 268 10.73 -0.26 -6.35
CA LEU A 268 9.63 0.31 -5.56
C LEU A 268 8.95 -0.74 -4.67
N GLN A 269 8.69 -1.95 -5.20
CA GLN A 269 8.18 -3.07 -4.42
C GLN A 269 9.15 -3.50 -3.31
N ARG A 270 10.47 -3.50 -3.54
CA ARG A 270 11.47 -3.77 -2.49
C ARG A 270 11.41 -2.72 -1.40
N LYS A 271 11.26 -1.44 -1.74
CA LYS A 271 11.10 -0.37 -0.74
C LYS A 271 9.85 -0.60 0.11
N LEU A 272 8.72 -0.96 -0.51
CA LEU A 272 7.50 -1.32 0.22
C LEU A 272 7.73 -2.52 1.15
N GLU A 273 8.42 -3.57 0.70
CA GLU A 273 8.74 -4.74 1.52
C GLU A 273 9.59 -4.38 2.74
N ILE A 274 10.59 -3.50 2.56
CA ILE A 274 11.43 -3.00 3.66
C ILE A 274 10.59 -2.19 4.66
N ILE A 275 9.72 -1.30 4.17
CA ILE A 275 8.80 -0.52 5.01
C ILE A 275 7.88 -1.47 5.80
N LEU A 276 7.26 -2.45 5.15
CA LEU A 276 6.39 -3.43 5.81
C LEU A 276 7.15 -4.30 6.84
N LYS A 277 8.43 -4.64 6.60
CA LYS A 277 9.27 -5.30 7.60
C LYS A 277 9.57 -4.38 8.79
N GLY A 278 9.85 -3.11 8.54
CA GLY A 278 10.01 -2.11 9.59
C GLY A 278 8.75 -1.96 10.44
N GLU A 279 7.58 -1.87 9.82
CA GLU A 279 6.29 -1.81 10.52
C GLU A 279 5.97 -3.11 11.28
N LYS A 280 6.38 -4.28 10.75
CA LYS A 280 6.33 -5.57 11.48
C LYS A 280 7.17 -5.53 12.75
N PHE A 281 8.41 -5.06 12.65
CA PHE A 281 9.29 -4.94 13.81
C PHE A 281 8.69 -3.99 14.86
N LYS A 282 8.24 -2.80 14.46
CA LYS A 282 7.57 -1.84 15.35
C LYS A 282 6.37 -2.45 16.05
N THR A 283 5.55 -3.21 15.34
CA THR A 283 4.39 -3.89 15.94
C THR A 283 4.77 -4.85 17.03
N TYR A 284 5.76 -5.72 16.80
CA TYR A 284 6.21 -6.65 17.84
C TYR A 284 6.83 -5.91 19.03
N PHE A 285 7.59 -4.86 18.75
CA PHE A 285 8.15 -3.98 19.79
C PHE A 285 7.03 -3.33 20.62
N PHE A 286 5.99 -2.78 20.01
CA PHE A 286 4.89 -2.17 20.74
C PHE A 286 4.00 -3.18 21.47
N ILE A 287 3.74 -4.35 20.90
CA ILE A 287 2.98 -5.43 21.57
C ILE A 287 3.71 -5.92 22.83
N THR A 288 5.04 -5.85 22.86
CA THR A 288 5.83 -6.24 24.04
C THR A 288 6.00 -5.08 25.02
N LEU A 289 6.30 -3.87 24.53
CA LEU A 289 6.55 -2.70 25.36
C LEU A 289 5.28 -2.16 26.03
N LEU A 290 4.15 -2.11 25.32
CA LEU A 290 2.92 -1.51 25.83
C LEU A 290 2.45 -2.19 27.13
N PRO A 291 2.31 -3.53 27.22
CA PRO A 291 2.01 -4.24 28.45
C PRO A 291 2.96 -3.94 29.62
N VAL A 292 4.26 -3.78 29.33
CA VAL A 292 5.29 -3.52 30.35
C VAL A 292 5.08 -2.13 30.93
N ILE A 293 4.95 -1.11 30.06
CA ILE A 293 4.75 0.27 30.51
C ILE A 293 3.42 0.41 31.25
N THR A 294 2.32 -0.07 30.67
CA THR A 294 1.00 0.07 31.30
C THR A 294 0.92 -0.71 32.60
N GLY A 295 1.46 -1.94 32.65
CA GLY A 295 1.50 -2.77 33.85
C GLY A 295 2.32 -2.12 34.97
N ALA A 296 3.49 -1.55 34.66
CA ALA A 296 4.32 -0.88 35.66
C ALA A 296 3.65 0.39 36.20
N ILE A 297 3.10 1.23 35.32
CA ILE A 297 2.42 2.48 35.71
C ILE A 297 1.18 2.16 36.56
N SER A 298 0.35 1.22 36.12
CA SER A 298 -0.88 0.90 36.85
C SER A 298 -0.63 0.17 38.18
N GLY A 299 0.46 -0.61 38.30
CA GLY A 299 0.83 -1.23 39.57
C GLY A 299 1.30 -0.23 40.63
N ILE A 300 1.68 1.00 40.23
CA ILE A 300 2.03 2.10 41.15
C ILE A 300 0.80 2.80 41.74
N PHE A 301 -0.40 2.53 41.21
CA PHE A 301 -1.65 3.16 41.66
C PHE A 301 -1.89 3.18 43.18
N PRO A 302 -1.63 2.10 43.95
CA PRO A 302 -1.79 2.11 45.41
C PRO A 302 -1.04 3.23 46.13
N LEU A 303 0.16 3.59 45.63
CA LEU A 303 0.97 4.64 46.23
C LEU A 303 0.36 6.03 46.00
N PHE A 304 -0.24 6.26 44.83
CA PHE A 304 -0.91 7.53 44.54
C PHE A 304 -2.19 7.69 45.34
N THR A 305 -2.99 6.63 45.52
CA THR A 305 -4.19 6.70 46.36
C THR A 305 -3.85 7.10 47.79
N LEU A 306 -2.77 6.55 48.36
CA LEU A 306 -2.30 6.91 49.70
C LEU A 306 -1.81 8.35 49.81
N ILE A 307 -1.10 8.86 48.78
CA ILE A 307 -0.66 10.26 48.76
C ILE A 307 -1.86 11.21 48.74
N PHE A 308 -2.87 10.93 47.90
CA PHE A 308 -4.06 11.79 47.80
C PHE A 308 -4.94 11.74 49.06
N GLU A 309 -5.09 10.57 49.68
CA GLU A 309 -5.82 10.43 50.94
C GLU A 309 -5.13 11.19 52.08
N ASN A 310 -3.80 11.16 52.15
CA ASN A 310 -3.02 11.90 53.14
C ASN A 310 -3.09 13.43 52.96
N LEU A 311 -3.26 13.92 51.73
CA LEU A 311 -3.39 15.35 51.44
C LEU A 311 -4.79 15.91 51.78
N ASN A 312 -5.81 15.06 51.83
CA ASN A 312 -7.20 15.45 52.13
C ASN A 312 -7.55 15.41 53.63
N LEU A 313 -6.58 15.16 54.53
CA LEU A 313 -6.79 15.13 55.97
C LEU A 313 -6.89 16.54 56.58
N THR A 314 -7.99 17.24 56.34
CA THR A 314 -8.55 18.17 57.33
C THR A 314 -9.38 17.36 58.31
N GLY A 315 -8.80 17.15 59.51
CA GLY A 315 -9.26 16.39 60.67
C GLY A 315 -10.69 15.82 60.64
N TYR A 316 -10.79 14.49 60.68
CA TYR A 316 -11.75 13.66 61.45
C TYR A 316 -11.85 12.20 60.98
N GLU A 317 -10.89 11.64 60.22
CA GLU A 317 -10.96 10.23 59.75
C GLU A 317 -9.72 9.37 60.03
N ILE A 318 -9.00 9.62 61.14
CA ILE A 318 -7.84 8.80 61.53
C ILE A 318 -8.23 7.34 61.85
N LEU A 319 -9.50 7.08 62.19
CA LEU A 319 -10.02 5.73 62.46
C LEU A 319 -10.54 4.99 61.21
N PHE A 320 -10.78 5.68 60.09
CA PHE A 320 -11.13 5.05 58.80
C PHE A 320 -9.89 4.56 58.04
N PHE A 321 -8.74 5.11 58.39
CA PHE A 321 -7.43 4.91 57.74
C PHE A 321 -6.86 3.48 57.87
N LEU A 322 -7.33 2.70 58.84
CA LEU A 322 -6.87 1.31 59.05
C LEU A 322 -7.73 0.27 58.31
N ILE A 323 -8.91 0.63 57.80
CA ILE A 323 -9.91 -0.31 57.27
C ILE A 323 -10.45 0.09 55.88
N ASN A 324 -9.84 1.03 55.19
CA ASN A 324 -10.13 1.21 53.75
C ASN A 324 -8.95 0.68 52.90
N PRO A 325 -8.76 -0.65 52.84
CA PRO A 325 -7.91 -1.20 51.80
C PRO A 325 -8.57 -0.83 50.49
N ILE A 326 -7.77 -0.40 49.52
CA ILE A 326 -8.17 -0.21 48.12
C ILE A 326 -9.18 -1.31 47.77
N ASN A 327 -10.44 -0.92 47.55
CA ASN A 327 -11.56 -1.85 47.46
C ASN A 327 -11.22 -2.91 46.39
N LEU A 328 -11.15 -4.20 46.74
CA LEU A 328 -10.66 -5.25 45.81
C LEU A 328 -11.40 -5.21 44.45
N SER A 329 -12.66 -4.78 44.48
CA SER A 329 -13.49 -4.51 43.31
C SER A 329 -12.92 -3.44 42.36
N SER A 330 -12.35 -2.34 42.89
CA SER A 330 -11.76 -1.27 42.07
C SER A 330 -10.49 -1.72 41.36
N ILE A 331 -9.63 -2.49 42.05
CA ILE A 331 -8.42 -3.09 41.45
C ILE A 331 -8.81 -4.03 40.31
N VAL A 332 -9.81 -4.90 40.52
CA VAL A 332 -10.27 -5.84 39.49
C VAL A 332 -10.82 -5.09 38.28
N ILE A 333 -11.60 -4.03 38.47
CA ILE A 333 -12.13 -3.19 37.39
C ILE A 333 -10.98 -2.52 36.61
N ILE A 334 -9.99 -1.94 37.30
CA ILE A 334 -8.82 -1.31 36.69
C ILE A 334 -8.05 -2.32 35.82
N ILE A 335 -7.78 -3.51 36.35
CA ILE A 335 -7.10 -4.57 35.62
C ILE A 335 -7.89 -4.95 34.36
N LEU A 336 -9.22 -5.13 34.47
CA LEU A 336 -10.05 -5.53 33.34
C LEU A 336 -10.10 -4.45 32.24
N VAL A 337 -10.24 -3.18 32.61
CA VAL A 337 -10.22 -2.05 31.68
C VAL A 337 -8.88 -1.97 30.95
N LEU A 338 -7.75 -2.07 31.67
CA LEU A 338 -6.43 -2.00 31.05
C LEU A 338 -6.14 -3.22 30.17
N LEU A 339 -6.45 -4.42 30.64
CA LEU A 339 -6.24 -5.67 29.89
C LEU A 339 -7.08 -5.72 28.61
N SER A 340 -8.33 -5.24 28.66
CA SER A 340 -9.16 -5.09 27.46
C SER A 340 -8.62 -4.03 26.50
N SER A 341 -8.13 -2.90 26.99
CA SER A 341 -7.51 -1.86 26.14
C SER A 341 -6.24 -2.36 25.43
N ILE A 342 -5.37 -3.09 26.13
CA ILE A 342 -4.15 -3.71 25.59
C ILE A 342 -4.52 -4.77 24.54
N SER A 343 -5.55 -5.57 24.81
CA SER A 343 -6.05 -6.60 23.89
C SER A 343 -6.59 -5.98 22.59
N ILE A 344 -7.37 -4.90 22.70
CA ILE A 344 -7.92 -4.17 21.54
C ILE A 344 -6.78 -3.56 20.72
N ALA A 345 -5.82 -2.87 21.35
CA ALA A 345 -4.67 -2.28 20.68
C ALA A 345 -3.85 -3.35 19.95
N SER A 346 -3.51 -4.44 20.65
CA SER A 346 -2.75 -5.58 20.10
C SER A 346 -3.49 -6.23 18.92
N PHE A 347 -4.81 -6.39 19.01
CA PHE A 347 -5.62 -6.92 17.91
C PHE A 347 -5.52 -6.05 16.65
N TYR A 348 -5.66 -4.73 16.78
CA TYR A 348 -5.58 -3.83 15.63
C TYR A 348 -4.18 -3.76 15.05
N PHE A 349 -3.12 -3.74 15.87
CA PHE A 349 -1.73 -3.80 15.40
C PHE A 349 -1.46 -5.07 14.57
N LEU A 350 -1.92 -6.23 15.06
CA LEU A 350 -1.77 -7.50 14.35
C LEU A 350 -2.66 -7.60 13.09
N LYS A 351 -3.81 -6.91 13.10
CA LYS A 351 -4.73 -6.86 11.95
C LYS A 351 -4.17 -6.02 10.81
N VAL A 352 -3.49 -4.91 11.10
CA VAL A 352 -2.79 -4.06 10.11
C VAL A 352 -1.78 -4.87 9.30
N LEU A 353 -1.06 -5.79 9.94
CA LEU A 353 0.03 -6.55 9.32
C LEU A 353 -0.35 -7.94 8.84
N SER A 354 -1.64 -8.29 8.90
CA SER A 354 -2.17 -9.60 8.52
C SER A 354 -1.34 -10.76 9.08
N ILE A 355 -0.92 -10.66 10.35
CA ILE A 355 -0.09 -11.70 11.00
C ILE A 355 -0.96 -12.92 11.33
N ASN A 356 -0.42 -14.13 11.12
CA ASN A 356 -1.06 -15.39 11.48
C ASN A 356 -0.93 -15.65 12.99
N ARG A 357 -1.84 -16.46 13.57
CA ARG A 357 -1.85 -16.80 15.01
C ARG A 357 -1.98 -15.58 15.94
N LYS A 358 -2.84 -14.62 15.57
CA LYS A 358 -3.06 -13.38 16.33
C LYS A 358 -3.39 -13.64 17.81
N PHE A 359 -4.22 -14.64 18.07
CA PHE A 359 -4.67 -14.99 19.41
C PHE A 359 -3.50 -15.30 20.36
N LEU A 360 -2.55 -16.15 19.95
CA LEU A 360 -1.40 -16.51 20.79
C LEU A 360 -0.55 -15.30 21.17
N ILE A 361 -0.34 -14.37 20.23
CA ILE A 361 0.45 -13.16 20.48
C ILE A 361 -0.29 -12.23 21.46
N ILE A 362 -1.61 -12.09 21.33
CA ILE A 362 -2.44 -11.29 22.24
C ILE A 362 -2.43 -11.91 23.65
N SER A 363 -2.58 -13.23 23.76
CA SER A 363 -2.49 -13.92 25.05
C SER A 363 -1.14 -13.72 25.73
N GLY A 364 -0.03 -13.82 24.98
CA GLY A 364 1.30 -13.54 25.51
C GLY A 364 1.45 -12.10 26.01
N SER A 365 0.96 -11.13 25.25
CA SER A 365 0.93 -9.71 25.65
C SER A 365 0.18 -9.49 26.97
N ASN A 366 -1.00 -10.11 27.13
CA ASN A 366 -1.79 -10.01 28.36
C ASN A 366 -1.11 -10.69 29.56
N ILE A 367 -0.41 -11.81 29.35
CA ILE A 367 0.37 -12.46 30.41
C ILE A 367 1.51 -11.56 30.88
N ILE A 368 2.23 -10.92 29.95
CA ILE A 368 3.30 -9.95 30.28
C ILE A 368 2.72 -8.81 31.13
N PHE A 369 1.58 -8.24 30.73
CA PHE A 369 0.90 -7.20 31.51
C PHE A 369 0.62 -7.65 32.95
N LEU A 370 -0.02 -8.81 33.12
CA LEU A 370 -0.37 -9.32 34.44
C LEU A 370 0.85 -9.55 35.34
N ILE A 371 1.92 -10.13 34.79
CA ILE A 371 3.16 -10.36 35.55
C ILE A 371 3.77 -9.03 35.99
N VAL A 372 3.91 -8.06 35.09
CA VAL A 372 4.52 -6.76 35.41
C VAL A 372 3.66 -5.98 36.40
N PHE A 373 2.33 -6.01 36.23
CA PHE A 373 1.39 -5.41 37.17
C PHE A 373 1.52 -6.01 38.57
N LEU A 374 1.50 -7.34 38.71
CA LEU A 374 1.60 -8.00 40.01
C LEU A 374 2.94 -7.72 40.69
N LEU A 375 4.06 -7.76 39.94
CA LEU A 375 5.38 -7.45 40.48
C LEU A 375 5.48 -6.02 41.00
N SER A 376 4.99 -5.05 40.21
CA SER A 376 4.99 -3.63 40.62
C SER A 376 4.06 -3.38 41.81
N PHE A 377 2.85 -3.96 41.79
CA PHE A 377 1.89 -3.87 42.88
C PHE A 377 2.43 -4.43 44.19
N ILE A 378 3.00 -5.65 44.19
CA ILE A 378 3.57 -6.29 45.38
C ILE A 378 4.74 -5.49 45.95
N ASN A 379 5.65 -5.03 45.08
CA ASN A 379 6.81 -4.25 45.52
C ASN A 379 6.40 -2.94 46.21
N ILE A 380 5.27 -2.36 45.80
CA ILE A 380 4.79 -1.09 46.36
C ILE A 380 3.95 -1.33 47.61
N SER A 381 3.10 -2.36 47.61
CA SER A 381 2.32 -2.74 48.79
C SER A 381 3.17 -3.28 49.94
N THR A 382 4.44 -3.62 49.69
CA THR A 382 5.41 -4.01 50.73
C THR A 382 6.26 -2.84 51.23
N LEU A 383 6.27 -1.71 50.50
CA LEU A 383 6.96 -0.46 50.87
C LEU A 383 6.04 0.48 51.67
N VAL A 384 4.74 0.42 51.41
CA VAL A 384 3.67 1.00 52.23
C VAL A 384 3.44 0.11 53.44
#